data_AF-A0A945F2W9-F1
#
_entry.id   AF-A0A945F2W9-F1
#
_cell.length_a   1.000
_cell.length_b   1.000
_cell.length_c   1.000
_cell.angle_alpha   90.00
_cell.angle_beta   90.00
_cell.angle_gamma   90.00
#
_symmetry.space_group_name_H-M   'P 1'
#
loop_
_entity.id
_entity.type
_entity.pdbx_description
1 polymer ?
#
loop_
_entity_poly.entity_id
_entity_poly.type
_entity_poly.pdbx_seq_one_letter_code
_entity_poly.pdbx_strand_id
1 'polypeptide(L)'
;MAANGTDNAQTANTPPAPPVNPLDMASGNASADSAVVENIVTNETTEDERILDFAPEIDQGLLKEVGPPKSLLLVFLKILFGVTVIASVVSLIFFTSQLTDVFDSLSKKFDVPNISKELSSSDDEILALQTDVNFYRYLQIKASLDEFIYYGDAFTKNYEISNSQTVSSTDRKKASSELNKARPKLASSLQDVQEKYVKSFTAPLISEELSGNKNTKQLFQTAMQEKLDEKSKPLASNSDVQAQRDYKNYQDIKSIVSNEALKDIALMASVEAMSDEEVYVFVKMTNMMYTNDLSIIQLIRDFRIKWSDIMEEIDLRTIAVDQYYNQDNYDTIGGIRYTSYDFDSVDKSISIIGEIKRYDTVNFTMIANLIDELNASETFEDAEMRSFSKAGSLDDGYTSSVRLKLTLEGFIVQELGTEDEYLDEIPPEMMEEDF
;
A
#
# COMPACT_ATOMS: atom_id res chain seq x y z
N MET A 1 49.02 5.32 -15.40
CA MET A 1 48.27 6.59 -15.37
C MET A 1 47.04 6.34 -14.50
N ALA A 2 47.05 6.43 -13.16
CA ALA A 2 47.49 7.47 -12.24
C ALA A 2 46.73 8.81 -12.38
N ALA A 3 45.63 8.95 -11.65
CA ALA A 3 45.08 10.14 -10.97
C ALA A 3 43.63 9.79 -10.52
N ASN A 4 43.39 9.30 -9.30
CA ASN A 4 43.25 10.01 -8.01
C ASN A 4 42.23 11.18 -8.02
N GLY A 5 41.17 11.02 -7.22
CA GLY A 5 40.13 12.03 -6.99
C GLY A 5 39.04 11.50 -6.06
N THR A 6 39.41 11.21 -4.81
CA THR A 6 38.50 10.94 -3.69
C THR A 6 37.86 12.24 -3.19
N ASP A 7 36.54 12.28 -3.05
CA ASP A 7 35.87 13.21 -2.13
C ASP A 7 34.80 12.46 -1.33
N ASN A 8 35.19 12.18 -0.08
CA ASN A 8 34.31 11.74 1.01
C ASN A 8 33.68 12.99 1.63
N ALA A 9 32.37 13.18 1.45
CA ALA A 9 31.61 14.11 2.28
C ALA A 9 30.94 13.34 3.44
N GLN A 10 31.60 13.35 4.59
CA GLN A 10 31.02 12.98 5.88
C GLN A 10 29.95 14.02 6.27
N THR A 11 28.68 13.62 6.30
CA THR A 11 27.63 14.39 6.96
C THR A 11 27.68 14.13 8.47
N ALA A 12 28.23 15.09 9.21
CA ALA A 12 28.23 15.06 10.66
C ALA A 12 26.82 15.33 11.20
N ASN A 13 26.25 14.33 11.86
CA ASN A 13 25.08 14.45 12.72
C ASN A 13 25.42 15.31 13.95
N THR A 14 24.91 16.54 13.99
CA THR A 14 24.79 17.32 15.23
C THR A 14 23.32 17.39 15.63
N PRO A 15 22.93 16.96 16.84
CA PRO A 15 21.56 17.06 17.30
C PRO A 15 21.19 18.53 17.55
N PRO A 16 19.93 18.94 17.30
CA PRO A 16 19.48 20.29 17.59
C PRO A 16 19.50 20.55 19.10
N ALA A 17 20.07 21.69 19.49
CA ALA A 17 20.06 22.16 20.87
C ALA A 17 18.61 22.42 21.34
N PRO A 18 18.26 22.05 22.59
CA PRO A 18 16.93 22.35 23.11
C PRO A 18 16.74 23.85 23.33
N PRO A 19 15.51 24.37 23.21
CA PRO A 19 15.21 25.78 23.43
C PRO A 19 15.48 26.16 24.89
N VAL A 20 16.32 27.18 25.07
CA VAL A 20 16.69 27.73 26.38
C VAL A 20 15.52 28.58 26.89
N ASN A 21 14.94 28.21 28.02
CA ASN A 21 13.86 28.93 28.68
C ASN A 21 14.45 30.18 29.40
N PRO A 22 14.01 31.41 29.10
CA PRO A 22 14.58 32.64 29.69
C PRO A 22 14.21 32.89 31.16
N LEU A 23 13.78 31.86 31.90
CA LEU A 23 13.37 31.94 33.31
C LEU A 23 14.28 31.21 34.30
N ASP A 24 15.38 30.58 33.85
CA ASP A 24 16.35 29.89 34.73
C ASP A 24 17.52 30.79 35.19
N MET A 25 17.25 32.03 35.59
CA MET A 25 18.21 32.82 36.36
C MET A 25 17.55 33.44 37.59
N ALA A 26 17.32 32.62 38.61
CA ALA A 26 17.44 33.02 40.02
C ALA A 26 17.20 31.82 40.96
N SER A 27 18.27 31.18 41.45
CA SER A 27 18.35 30.81 42.87
C SER A 27 19.78 30.39 43.21
N GLY A 28 20.33 30.95 44.29
CA GLY A 28 21.64 30.53 44.78
C GLY A 28 22.29 31.53 45.73
N ASN A 29 21.86 31.47 46.99
CA ASN A 29 22.36 32.25 48.11
C ASN A 29 23.82 31.93 48.50
N ALA A 30 24.48 32.98 49.03
CA ALA A 30 25.38 32.99 50.19
C ALA A 30 26.91 32.74 50.06
N SER A 31 27.63 33.80 50.49
CA SER A 31 28.82 33.86 51.38
C SER A 31 30.18 33.30 50.93
N ALA A 32 31.17 34.18 50.78
CA ALA A 32 32.22 34.45 51.79
C ALA A 32 33.43 35.22 51.18
N ASP A 33 33.88 36.25 51.90
CA ASP A 33 35.23 36.83 52.02
C ASP A 33 36.22 36.87 50.83
N SER A 34 36.73 38.07 50.53
CA SER A 34 38.18 38.29 50.38
C SER A 34 38.55 39.78 50.45
N ALA A 35 39.04 40.16 51.63
CA ALA A 35 40.07 41.14 51.94
C ALA A 35 40.75 41.89 50.76
N VAL A 36 40.42 43.17 50.57
CA VAL A 36 41.34 44.19 49.99
C VAL A 36 41.10 45.61 50.56
N VAL A 37 39.92 45.93 51.11
CA VAL A 37 39.56 47.35 51.39
C VAL A 37 39.50 47.68 52.87
N GLU A 38 40.47 47.20 53.64
CA GLU A 38 40.64 47.60 55.04
C GLU A 38 42.13 47.84 55.30
N ASN A 39 42.71 48.89 54.69
CA ASN A 39 44.02 49.42 55.09
C ASN A 39 44.45 50.74 54.41
N ILE A 40 43.57 51.74 54.31
CA ILE A 40 44.05 53.13 54.06
C ILE A 40 43.25 54.10 54.93
N VAL A 41 43.53 54.06 56.24
CA VAL A 41 43.52 55.26 57.06
C VAL A 41 44.99 55.54 57.37
N THR A 42 45.54 56.60 56.79
CA THR A 42 46.42 57.57 57.46
C THR A 42 46.91 58.66 56.51
N ASN A 43 46.84 59.88 57.03
CA ASN A 43 47.72 61.04 56.80
C ASN A 43 47.24 62.21 55.93
N GLU A 44 47.05 63.31 56.68
CA GLU A 44 47.55 64.67 56.46
C GLU A 44 46.78 65.66 55.56
N THR A 45 46.33 66.70 56.28
CA THR A 45 46.02 68.09 55.90
C THR A 45 46.81 68.67 54.72
N THR A 46 46.09 69.31 53.79
CA THR A 46 46.24 70.75 53.43
C THR A 46 45.08 71.19 52.53
N GLU A 47 44.68 72.45 52.67
CA GLU A 47 43.69 73.15 51.81
C GLU A 47 44.10 73.11 50.33
N ASP A 48 43.16 72.86 49.41
CA ASP A 48 42.78 73.82 48.35
C ASP A 48 41.74 73.23 47.37
N GLU A 49 40.78 74.10 47.07
CA GLU A 49 39.89 74.23 45.90
C GLU A 49 39.40 73.01 45.08
N ARG A 50 38.06 72.88 45.14
CA ARG A 50 37.05 72.26 44.26
C ARG A 50 37.48 71.97 42.81
N ILE A 51 36.88 70.93 42.22
CA ILE A 51 36.12 70.94 40.95
C ILE A 51 35.41 69.57 40.87
N LEU A 52 34.10 69.54 40.61
CA LEU A 52 33.17 68.39 40.64
C LEU A 52 32.36 68.29 41.94
N ASP A 53 31.38 69.19 42.01
CA ASP A 53 30.23 69.09 42.90
C ASP A 53 29.57 67.72 42.77
N PHE A 54 29.20 67.14 43.92
CA PHE A 54 28.45 65.91 44.04
C PHE A 54 27.17 65.97 43.20
N ALA A 55 26.86 64.85 42.52
CA ALA A 55 25.56 64.64 41.88
C ALA A 55 24.45 64.95 42.91
N PRO A 56 23.41 65.70 42.53
CA PRO A 56 22.37 66.10 43.46
C PRO A 56 21.73 64.85 44.06
N GLU A 57 21.74 64.75 45.39
CA GLU A 57 20.91 63.79 46.11
C GLU A 57 19.48 64.01 45.66
N ILE A 58 18.85 62.97 45.10
CA ILE A 58 17.41 63.01 44.80
C ILE A 58 16.71 63.22 46.14
N ASP A 59 16.19 64.42 46.34
CA ASP A 59 15.44 64.81 47.53
C ASP A 59 14.19 63.93 47.65
N GLN A 60 14.32 62.82 48.39
CA GLN A 60 13.21 61.95 48.75
C GLN A 60 12.22 62.65 49.70
N GLY A 61 12.51 63.88 50.17
CA GLY A 61 11.57 64.76 50.87
C GLY A 61 10.35 65.11 50.02
N LEU A 62 10.49 65.19 48.69
CA LEU A 62 9.34 65.41 47.78
C LEU A 62 8.40 64.19 47.67
N LEU A 63 8.86 62.99 48.06
CA LEU A 63 8.04 61.77 48.10
C LEU A 63 7.54 61.46 49.52
N LYS A 64 8.07 62.12 50.55
CA LYS A 64 7.78 61.83 51.96
C LYS A 64 6.59 62.57 52.55
N GLU A 65 6.03 63.56 51.86
CA GLU A 65 4.82 64.26 52.31
C GLU A 65 3.81 64.50 51.18
N VAL A 66 3.41 63.44 50.47
CA VAL A 66 2.05 63.44 49.92
C VAL A 66 1.12 63.05 51.06
N GLY A 67 0.73 64.03 51.89
CA GLY A 67 -0.34 63.83 52.87
C GLY A 67 -1.57 63.21 52.19
N PRO A 68 -2.39 62.39 52.89
CA PRO A 68 -3.51 61.68 52.28
C PRO A 68 -4.34 62.68 51.47
N PRO A 69 -4.60 62.41 50.18
CA PRO A 69 -5.25 63.40 49.33
C PRO A 69 -6.60 63.75 49.95
N LYS A 70 -6.75 65.00 50.39
CA LYS A 70 -8.03 65.53 50.93
C LYS A 70 -9.13 65.55 49.87
N SER A 71 -8.81 65.22 48.62
CA SER A 71 -9.75 65.04 47.52
C SER A 71 -10.31 63.62 47.52
N LEU A 72 -11.54 63.48 48.00
CA LEU A 72 -12.38 62.27 47.89
C LEU A 72 -12.35 61.67 46.47
N LEU A 73 -12.25 62.53 45.45
CA LEU A 73 -12.18 62.14 44.04
C LEU A 73 -10.90 61.36 43.71
N LEU A 74 -9.76 61.70 44.30
CA LEU A 74 -8.48 61.03 44.02
C LEU A 74 -8.38 59.67 44.72
N VAL A 75 -8.99 59.53 45.90
CA VAL A 75 -9.18 58.23 46.57
C VAL A 75 -10.12 57.35 45.76
N PHE A 76 -11.25 57.89 45.28
CA PHE A 76 -12.19 57.17 44.42
C PHE A 76 -11.54 56.72 43.11
N LEU A 77 -10.74 57.58 42.46
CA LEU A 77 -10.03 57.24 41.22
C LEU A 77 -8.99 56.13 41.43
N LYS A 78 -8.27 56.13 42.55
CA LYS A 78 -7.32 55.05 42.90
C LYS A 78 -8.02 53.72 43.16
N ILE A 79 -9.17 53.74 43.84
CA ILE A 79 -9.99 52.54 44.07
C ILE A 79 -10.52 52.04 42.73
N LEU A 80 -11.08 52.92 41.89
CA LEU A 80 -11.58 52.57 40.56
C LEU A 80 -10.47 51.96 39.71
N PHE A 81 -9.29 52.59 39.66
CA PHE A 81 -8.13 52.08 38.93
C PHE A 81 -7.68 50.72 39.47
N GLY A 82 -7.60 50.55 40.80
CA GLY A 82 -7.27 49.27 41.42
C GLY A 82 -8.26 48.17 41.07
N VAL A 83 -9.57 48.46 41.12
CA VAL A 83 -10.63 47.53 40.70
C VAL A 83 -10.50 47.19 39.21
N THR A 84 -10.17 48.18 38.37
CA THR A 84 -10.01 47.97 36.92
C THR A 84 -8.79 47.08 36.63
N VAL A 85 -7.66 47.31 37.28
CA VAL A 85 -6.46 46.48 37.14
C VAL A 85 -6.73 45.05 37.61
N ILE A 86 -7.39 44.87 38.76
CA ILE A 86 -7.78 43.54 39.25
C ILE A 86 -8.72 42.86 38.25
N ALA A 87 -9.73 43.57 37.74
CA ALA A 87 -10.65 43.04 36.73
C ALA A 87 -9.91 42.65 35.43
N SER A 88 -8.94 43.45 34.99
CA SER A 88 -8.10 43.12 33.82
C SER A 88 -7.24 41.88 34.05
N VAL A 89 -6.60 41.75 35.21
CA VAL A 89 -5.78 40.57 35.55
C VAL A 89 -6.66 39.32 35.68
N VAL A 90 -7.81 39.41 36.35
CA VAL A 90 -8.77 38.30 36.47
C VAL A 90 -9.32 37.90 35.10
N SER A 91 -9.64 38.87 34.25
CA SER A 91 -10.06 38.61 32.86
C SER A 91 -8.97 37.88 32.08
N LEU A 92 -7.72 38.33 32.17
CA LEU A 92 -6.59 37.69 31.50
C LEU A 92 -6.38 36.26 32.00
N ILE A 93 -6.41 36.03 33.31
CA ILE A 93 -6.33 34.68 33.91
C ILE A 93 -7.50 33.81 33.44
N PHE A 94 -8.72 34.35 33.38
CA PHE A 94 -9.90 33.62 32.90
C PHE A 94 -9.74 33.21 31.43
N PHE A 95 -9.37 34.13 30.53
CA PHE A 95 -9.16 33.81 29.12
C PHE A 95 -7.99 32.84 28.91
N THR A 96 -6.87 33.00 29.63
CA THR A 96 -5.74 32.06 29.55
C THR A 96 -6.12 30.68 30.12
N SER A 97 -6.96 30.63 31.16
CA SER A 97 -7.51 29.38 31.70
C SER A 97 -8.49 28.68 30.77
N GLN A 98 -9.14 29.41 29.85
CA GLN A 98 -10.07 28.87 28.88
C GLN A 98 -9.38 28.36 27.61
N LEU A 99 -8.20 28.92 27.30
CA LEU A 99 -7.47 28.68 26.06
C LEU A 99 -6.23 27.79 26.23
N THR A 100 -5.81 27.50 27.47
CA THR A 100 -4.59 26.73 27.74
C THR A 100 -4.74 25.78 28.92
N ASP A 101 -4.04 24.65 28.85
CA ASP A 101 -4.02 23.63 29.92
C ASP A 101 -3.15 24.02 31.14
N VAL A 102 -2.40 25.12 31.06
CA VAL A 102 -1.46 25.57 32.11
C VAL A 102 -2.19 25.83 33.44
N PHE A 103 -3.49 26.17 33.39
CA PHE A 103 -4.31 26.45 34.57
C PHE A 103 -5.37 25.36 34.87
N ASP A 104 -5.21 24.14 34.35
CA ASP A 104 -6.22 23.07 34.50
C ASP A 104 -6.49 22.69 35.99
N SER A 105 -5.52 22.92 36.88
CA SER A 105 -5.71 22.76 38.33
C SER A 105 -6.60 23.84 38.95
N LEU A 106 -6.57 25.06 38.40
CA LEU A 106 -7.37 26.20 38.84
C LEU A 106 -8.80 26.08 38.29
N SER A 107 -8.96 25.76 37.00
CA SER A 107 -10.27 25.56 36.36
C SER A 107 -11.09 24.45 37.04
N LYS A 108 -10.46 23.31 37.38
CA LYS A 108 -11.07 22.21 38.14
C LYS A 108 -11.57 22.62 39.53
N LYS A 109 -10.91 23.57 40.20
CA LYS A 109 -11.34 24.04 41.53
C LYS A 109 -12.55 24.98 41.47
N PHE A 110 -12.73 25.67 40.34
CA PHE A 110 -13.82 26.62 40.15
C PHE A 110 -14.95 26.09 39.26
N ASP A 111 -14.89 24.82 38.85
CA ASP A 111 -15.86 24.17 37.94
C ASP A 111 -16.07 24.96 36.64
N VAL A 112 -15.00 25.58 36.15
CA VAL A 112 -15.03 26.36 34.90
C VAL A 112 -14.56 25.44 33.78
N PRO A 113 -15.41 25.11 32.78
CA PRO A 113 -15.02 24.24 31.68
C PRO A 113 -13.88 24.88 30.87
N ASN A 114 -12.89 24.08 30.48
CA ASN A 114 -11.79 24.48 29.60
C ASN A 114 -12.20 24.16 28.16
N ILE A 115 -12.49 25.20 27.36
CA ILE A 115 -13.00 25.08 25.99
C ILE A 115 -12.02 24.30 25.09
N SER A 116 -10.70 24.47 25.26
CA SER A 116 -9.70 23.75 24.46
C SER A 116 -9.77 22.23 24.69
N LYS A 117 -9.96 21.82 25.94
CA LYS A 117 -10.13 20.41 26.31
C LYS A 117 -11.46 19.83 25.85
N GLU A 118 -12.54 20.62 25.91
CA GLU A 118 -13.85 20.22 25.39
C GLU A 118 -13.81 20.06 23.86
N LEU A 119 -13.10 20.95 23.16
CA LEU A 119 -12.86 20.85 21.72
C LEU A 119 -12.03 19.61 21.36
N SER A 120 -10.92 19.37 22.07
CA SER A 120 -10.10 18.15 21.85
C SER A 120 -10.89 16.87 22.10
N SER A 121 -11.71 16.83 23.15
CA SER A 121 -12.57 15.67 23.43
C SER A 121 -13.64 15.48 22.35
N SER A 122 -14.21 16.56 21.83
CA SER A 122 -15.17 16.51 20.73
C SER A 122 -14.50 16.01 19.45
N ASP A 123 -13.27 16.41 19.17
CA ASP A 123 -12.51 15.99 17.99
C ASP A 123 -12.16 14.49 18.06
N ASP A 124 -11.73 13.99 19.23
CA ASP A 124 -11.50 12.56 19.46
C ASP A 124 -12.79 11.74 19.28
N GLU A 125 -13.92 12.26 19.78
CA GLU A 125 -15.23 11.63 19.58
C GLU A 125 -15.64 11.60 18.11
N ILE A 126 -15.45 12.71 17.38
CA ILE A 126 -15.70 12.78 15.93
C ILE A 126 -14.82 11.77 15.19
N LEU A 127 -13.53 11.69 15.53
CA LEU A 127 -12.61 10.73 14.94
C LEU A 127 -13.07 9.29 15.18
N ALA A 128 -13.43 8.95 16.43
CA ALA A 128 -13.92 7.63 16.78
C ALA A 128 -15.22 7.28 16.06
N LEU A 129 -16.22 8.16 16.08
CA LEU A 129 -17.51 7.94 15.42
C LEU A 129 -17.38 7.80 13.90
N GLN A 130 -16.56 8.65 13.27
CA GLN A 130 -16.32 8.56 11.83
C GLN A 130 -15.51 7.31 11.48
N THR A 131 -14.56 6.90 12.31
CA THR A 131 -13.84 5.62 12.16
C THR A 131 -14.80 4.44 12.29
N ASP A 132 -15.77 4.51 13.19
CA ASP A 132 -16.84 3.51 13.32
C ASP A 132 -17.71 3.41 12.07
N VAL A 133 -18.16 4.55 11.54
CA VAL A 133 -18.93 4.59 10.29
C VAL A 133 -18.11 4.05 9.11
N ASN A 134 -16.85 4.47 9.01
CA ASN A 134 -15.94 3.99 7.97
C ASN A 134 -15.70 2.48 8.08
N PHE A 135 -15.60 1.95 9.30
CA PHE A 135 -15.41 0.52 9.52
C PHE A 135 -16.54 -0.32 8.92
N TYR A 136 -17.80 0.05 9.19
CA TYR A 136 -18.93 -0.63 8.56
C TYR A 136 -18.98 -0.42 7.04
N ARG A 137 -18.56 0.75 6.56
CA ARG A 137 -18.50 1.02 5.13
C ARG A 137 -17.46 0.16 4.42
N TYR A 138 -16.27 -0.02 5.00
CA TYR A 138 -15.23 -0.88 4.45
C TYR A 138 -15.60 -2.36 4.50
N LEU A 139 -16.34 -2.81 5.52
CA LEU A 139 -16.95 -4.15 5.52
C LEU A 139 -17.89 -4.34 4.32
N GLN A 140 -18.71 -3.33 4.02
CA GLN A 140 -19.60 -3.35 2.88
C GLN A 140 -18.86 -3.28 1.54
N ILE A 141 -17.79 -2.49 1.44
CA ILE A 141 -16.91 -2.42 0.26
C ILE A 141 -16.29 -3.79 0.00
N LYS A 142 -15.74 -4.43 1.03
CA LYS A 142 -15.16 -5.77 0.93
C LYS A 142 -16.18 -6.78 0.41
N ALA A 143 -17.40 -6.78 0.95
CA ALA A 143 -18.47 -7.67 0.48
C ALA A 143 -18.82 -7.42 -1.00
N SER A 144 -18.92 -6.16 -1.43
CA SER A 144 -19.19 -5.82 -2.83
C SER A 144 -18.02 -6.15 -3.77
N LEU A 145 -16.77 -6.01 -3.30
CA LEU A 145 -15.57 -6.44 -4.04
C LEU A 145 -15.51 -7.97 -4.17
N ASP A 146 -15.85 -8.72 -3.12
CA ASP A 146 -15.93 -10.19 -3.20
C ASP A 146 -16.98 -10.63 -4.23
N GLU A 147 -18.13 -9.97 -4.28
CA GLU A 147 -19.16 -10.22 -5.28
C GLU A 147 -18.69 -9.83 -6.69
N PHE A 148 -18.00 -8.69 -6.84
CA PHE A 148 -17.36 -8.29 -8.09
C PHE A 148 -16.38 -9.35 -8.59
N ILE A 149 -15.48 -9.83 -7.73
CA ILE A 149 -14.51 -10.88 -8.06
C ILE A 149 -15.22 -12.18 -8.44
N TYR A 150 -16.29 -12.55 -7.73
CA TYR A 150 -17.06 -13.75 -8.03
C TYR A 150 -17.70 -13.70 -9.43
N TYR A 151 -18.32 -12.58 -9.80
CA TYR A 151 -18.84 -12.42 -11.17
C TYR A 151 -17.74 -12.20 -12.20
N GLY A 152 -16.62 -11.59 -11.80
CA GLY A 152 -15.42 -11.43 -12.59
C GLY A 152 -14.81 -12.77 -12.98
N ASP A 153 -14.79 -13.75 -12.08
CA ASP A 153 -14.35 -15.12 -12.36
C ASP A 153 -15.19 -15.77 -13.46
N ALA A 154 -16.51 -15.63 -13.33
CA ALA A 154 -17.45 -16.15 -14.31
C ALA A 154 -17.29 -15.44 -15.66
N PHE A 155 -17.08 -14.12 -15.64
CA PHE A 155 -16.86 -13.33 -16.84
C PHE A 155 -15.57 -13.77 -17.56
N THR A 156 -14.43 -13.72 -16.88
CA THR A 156 -13.11 -14.06 -17.44
C THR A 156 -13.07 -15.47 -18.02
N LYS A 157 -13.58 -16.45 -17.28
CA LYS A 157 -13.69 -17.84 -17.76
C LYS A 157 -14.50 -17.95 -19.05
N ASN A 158 -15.68 -17.33 -19.11
CA ASN A 158 -16.52 -17.43 -20.31
C ASN A 158 -15.97 -16.60 -21.47
N TYR A 159 -15.23 -15.52 -21.20
CA TYR A 159 -14.52 -14.74 -22.20
C TYR A 159 -13.48 -15.62 -22.92
N GLU A 160 -12.61 -16.30 -22.17
CA GLU A 160 -11.62 -17.22 -22.71
C GLU A 160 -12.26 -18.33 -23.55
N ILE A 161 -13.33 -18.96 -23.06
CA ILE A 161 -14.04 -20.02 -23.79
C ILE A 161 -14.66 -19.47 -25.08
N SER A 162 -15.25 -18.28 -25.03
CA SER A 162 -15.93 -17.68 -26.20
C SER A 162 -14.97 -17.30 -27.32
N ASN A 163 -13.74 -16.91 -26.96
CA ASN A 163 -12.68 -16.50 -27.88
C ASN A 163 -11.72 -17.63 -28.26
N SER A 164 -11.81 -18.80 -27.62
CA SER A 164 -10.99 -19.97 -27.98
C SER A 164 -11.34 -20.50 -29.38
N GLN A 165 -10.30 -20.79 -30.16
CA GLN A 165 -10.44 -21.39 -31.51
C GLN A 165 -10.71 -22.89 -31.45
N THR A 166 -10.36 -23.54 -30.34
CA THR A 166 -10.30 -25.00 -30.18
C THR A 166 -11.57 -25.55 -29.52
N VAL A 167 -12.36 -24.67 -28.91
CA VAL A 167 -13.65 -25.02 -28.30
C VAL A 167 -14.77 -25.13 -29.34
N SER A 168 -15.67 -26.11 -29.11
CA SER A 168 -16.84 -26.36 -29.95
C SER A 168 -17.72 -25.11 -30.14
N SER A 169 -18.36 -24.99 -31.31
CA SER A 169 -19.25 -23.85 -31.58
C SER A 169 -20.45 -23.77 -30.63
N THR A 170 -20.89 -24.92 -30.09
CA THR A 170 -21.96 -25.00 -29.09
C THR A 170 -21.51 -24.40 -27.75
N ASP A 171 -20.31 -24.77 -27.31
CA ASP A 171 -19.75 -24.28 -26.05
C ASP A 171 -19.41 -22.79 -26.13
N ARG A 172 -18.89 -22.31 -27.26
CA ARG A 172 -18.70 -20.88 -27.52
C ARG A 172 -20.01 -20.09 -27.39
N LYS A 173 -21.09 -20.56 -28.03
CA LYS A 173 -22.41 -19.92 -27.92
C LYS A 173 -22.93 -19.90 -26.48
N LYS A 174 -22.71 -21.00 -25.73
CA LYS A 174 -23.08 -21.07 -24.31
C LYS A 174 -22.28 -20.08 -23.48
N ALA A 175 -20.96 -20.00 -23.69
CA ALA A 175 -20.09 -19.06 -23.00
C ALA A 175 -20.46 -17.60 -23.31
N SER A 176 -20.74 -17.25 -24.56
CA SER A 176 -21.26 -15.93 -24.92
C SER A 176 -22.59 -15.61 -24.23
N SER A 177 -23.47 -16.59 -24.06
CA SER A 177 -24.71 -16.37 -23.29
C SER A 177 -24.44 -16.14 -21.81
N GLU A 178 -23.45 -16.79 -21.21
CA GLU A 178 -23.10 -16.61 -19.80
C GLU A 178 -22.35 -15.28 -19.57
N LEU A 179 -21.51 -14.83 -20.50
CA LEU A 179 -20.91 -13.49 -20.50
C LEU A 179 -21.97 -12.40 -20.37
N ASN A 180 -23.00 -12.45 -21.22
CA ASN A 180 -24.11 -11.50 -21.22
C ASN A 180 -24.91 -11.51 -19.90
N LYS A 181 -24.89 -12.61 -19.14
CA LYS A 181 -25.53 -12.70 -17.81
C LYS A 181 -24.61 -12.22 -16.68
N ALA A 182 -23.31 -12.44 -16.79
CA ALA A 182 -22.33 -12.04 -15.78
C ALA A 182 -22.10 -10.52 -15.81
N ARG A 183 -22.03 -9.93 -17.00
CA ARG A 183 -21.74 -8.51 -17.21
C ARG A 183 -22.62 -7.54 -16.41
N PRO A 184 -23.97 -7.61 -16.43
CA PRO A 184 -24.80 -6.69 -15.64
C PRO A 184 -24.61 -6.89 -14.13
N LYS A 185 -24.26 -8.09 -13.67
CA LYS A 185 -23.99 -8.34 -12.24
C LYS A 185 -22.65 -7.75 -11.83
N LEU A 186 -21.63 -7.89 -12.68
CA LEU A 186 -20.33 -7.24 -12.50
C LEU A 186 -20.49 -5.72 -12.39
N ALA A 187 -21.24 -5.13 -13.32
CA ALA A 187 -21.55 -3.70 -13.33
C ALA A 187 -22.26 -3.26 -12.03
N SER A 188 -23.31 -3.99 -11.63
CA SER A 188 -24.02 -3.72 -10.37
C SER A 188 -23.10 -3.79 -9.15
N SER A 189 -22.23 -4.81 -9.07
CA SER A 189 -21.30 -4.96 -7.94
C SER A 189 -20.23 -3.84 -7.91
N LEU A 190 -19.77 -3.38 -9.07
CA LEU A 190 -18.84 -2.24 -9.16
C LEU A 190 -19.53 -0.94 -8.74
N GLN A 191 -20.75 -0.69 -9.22
CA GLN A 191 -21.55 0.48 -8.80
C GLN A 191 -21.72 0.50 -7.28
N ASP A 192 -21.97 -0.65 -6.69
CA ASP A 192 -22.08 -0.83 -5.24
C ASP A 192 -20.79 -0.43 -4.50
N VAL A 193 -19.62 -0.76 -5.05
CA VAL A 193 -18.31 -0.32 -4.53
C VAL A 193 -18.15 1.20 -4.68
N GLN A 194 -18.49 1.75 -5.85
CA GLN A 194 -18.41 3.19 -6.13
C GLN A 194 -19.28 4.02 -5.19
N GLU A 195 -20.55 3.66 -5.00
CA GLU A 195 -21.48 4.37 -4.11
C GLU A 195 -20.97 4.45 -2.66
N LYS A 196 -20.21 3.43 -2.23
CA LYS A 196 -19.58 3.38 -0.92
C LYS A 196 -18.31 4.23 -0.90
N TYR A 197 -17.49 4.23 -1.95
CA TYR A 197 -16.27 5.06 -2.02
C TYR A 197 -16.51 6.57 -2.23
N VAL A 198 -17.59 6.96 -2.92
CA VAL A 198 -17.89 8.39 -3.19
C VAL A 198 -18.16 9.18 -1.92
N LYS A 199 -18.67 8.51 -0.88
CA LYS A 199 -18.94 9.17 0.42
C LYS A 199 -17.62 9.47 1.11
N SER A 200 -17.46 10.71 1.58
CA SER A 200 -16.26 11.11 2.34
C SER A 200 -16.00 10.15 3.50
N PHE A 201 -14.74 9.73 3.62
CA PHE A 201 -14.22 8.97 4.76
C PHE A 201 -13.66 9.91 5.84
N THR A 202 -13.60 11.21 5.59
CA THR A 202 -13.16 12.21 6.54
C THR A 202 -14.33 13.04 7.04
N ALA A 203 -14.24 13.47 8.30
CA ALA A 203 -15.14 14.47 8.85
C ALA A 203 -14.51 15.87 8.68
N PRO A 204 -15.24 16.87 8.15
CA PRO A 204 -14.73 18.22 7.92
C PRO A 204 -14.55 19.05 9.20
N LEU A 205 -14.89 18.49 10.38
CA LEU A 205 -14.99 19.22 11.64
C LEU A 205 -13.80 19.04 12.58
N ILE A 206 -12.76 18.29 12.20
CA ILE A 206 -11.57 18.13 13.05
C ILE A 206 -10.72 19.39 13.02
N SER A 207 -10.38 19.94 14.19
CA SER A 207 -9.52 21.11 14.28
C SER A 207 -8.14 20.86 13.68
N GLU A 208 -7.55 21.90 13.10
CA GLU A 208 -6.21 21.83 12.48
C GLU A 208 -5.13 21.47 13.54
N GLU A 209 -5.37 21.80 14.82
CA GLU A 209 -4.54 21.44 15.98
C GLU A 209 -4.47 19.93 16.21
N LEU A 210 -5.58 19.20 16.08
CA LEU A 210 -5.58 17.73 16.22
C LEU A 210 -4.87 17.05 15.05
N SER A 211 -4.92 17.68 13.87
CA SER A 211 -4.20 17.17 12.70
C SER A 211 -2.69 17.28 12.89
N GLY A 212 -2.19 18.24 13.68
CA GLY A 212 -0.75 18.41 13.91
C GLY A 212 0.05 18.58 12.60
N ASN A 213 -0.56 19.23 11.60
CA ASN A 213 -0.11 19.29 10.19
C ASN A 213 -0.12 17.95 9.42
N LYS A 214 -0.70 16.87 9.96
CA LYS A 214 -0.94 15.62 9.24
C LYS A 214 -2.15 15.78 8.33
N ASN A 215 -2.10 15.14 7.17
CA ASN A 215 -3.24 15.07 6.27
C ASN A 215 -4.40 14.36 6.99
N THR A 216 -5.57 15.01 7.11
CA THR A 216 -6.78 14.44 7.74
C THR A 216 -7.10 13.04 7.22
N LYS A 217 -6.85 12.77 5.93
CA LYS A 217 -6.99 11.45 5.31
C LYS A 217 -6.10 10.39 5.99
N GLN A 218 -4.83 10.70 6.22
CA GLN A 218 -3.89 9.79 6.89
C GLN A 218 -4.28 9.53 8.34
N LEU A 219 -4.81 10.54 9.04
CA LEU A 219 -5.29 10.39 10.41
C LEU A 219 -6.45 9.39 10.48
N PHE A 220 -7.44 9.51 9.59
CA PHE A 220 -8.53 8.54 9.51
C PHE A 220 -8.09 7.15 9.04
N GLN A 221 -7.15 7.08 8.10
CA GLN A 221 -6.57 5.81 7.63
C GLN A 221 -5.86 5.08 8.77
N THR A 222 -5.06 5.81 9.57
CA THR A 222 -4.35 5.26 10.73
C THR A 222 -5.35 4.75 11.78
N ALA A 223 -6.34 5.57 12.15
CA ALA A 223 -7.37 5.16 13.11
C ALA A 223 -8.15 3.93 12.64
N MET A 224 -8.43 3.83 11.34
CA MET A 224 -9.09 2.66 10.74
C MET A 224 -8.20 1.40 10.81
N GLN A 225 -6.91 1.52 10.50
CA GLN A 225 -5.95 0.41 10.62
C GLN A 225 -5.82 -0.06 12.08
N GLU A 226 -5.68 0.86 13.03
CA GLU A 226 -5.63 0.54 14.46
C GLU A 226 -6.88 -0.21 14.93
N LYS A 227 -8.06 0.24 14.47
CA LYS A 227 -9.32 -0.43 14.79
C LYS A 227 -9.40 -1.85 14.22
N LEU A 228 -8.91 -2.06 13.00
CA LEU A 228 -8.84 -3.42 12.39
C LEU A 228 -7.86 -4.31 13.14
N ASP A 229 -6.72 -3.77 13.57
CA ASP A 229 -5.72 -4.49 14.37
C ASP A 229 -6.26 -4.87 15.74
N GLU A 230 -7.01 -3.97 16.40
CA GLU A 230 -7.71 -4.25 17.66
C GLU A 230 -8.69 -5.43 17.52
N LYS A 231 -9.47 -5.46 16.42
CA LYS A 231 -10.46 -6.52 16.17
C LYS A 231 -9.82 -7.84 15.73
N SER A 232 -8.72 -7.81 14.99
CA SER A 232 -8.09 -9.00 14.42
C SER A 232 -7.13 -9.71 15.39
N LYS A 233 -6.41 -8.97 16.24
CA LYS A 233 -5.42 -9.53 17.19
C LYS A 233 -5.93 -10.67 18.08
N PRO A 234 -7.12 -10.62 18.70
CA PRO A 234 -7.62 -11.75 19.50
C PRO A 234 -7.99 -12.97 18.66
N LEU A 235 -8.16 -12.83 17.34
CA LEU A 235 -8.57 -13.89 16.42
C LEU A 235 -7.38 -14.66 15.84
N ALA A 236 -6.20 -14.03 15.73
CA ALA A 236 -5.02 -14.60 15.08
C ALA A 236 -4.55 -15.95 15.66
N SER A 237 -4.75 -16.17 16.96
CA SER A 237 -4.36 -17.41 17.66
C SER A 237 -5.54 -18.33 17.98
N ASN A 238 -6.74 -17.97 17.51
CA ASN A 238 -7.94 -18.77 17.76
C ASN A 238 -8.02 -19.94 16.77
N SER A 239 -8.20 -21.15 17.29
CA SER A 239 -8.32 -22.37 16.47
C SER A 239 -9.71 -22.54 15.84
N ASP A 240 -10.68 -21.72 16.21
CA ASP A 240 -12.02 -21.76 15.61
C ASP A 240 -11.99 -21.29 14.15
N VAL A 241 -12.66 -22.05 13.27
CA VAL A 241 -12.67 -21.79 11.83
C VAL A 241 -13.31 -20.45 11.50
N GLN A 242 -14.35 -20.04 12.23
CA GLN A 242 -14.98 -18.75 11.98
C GLN A 242 -14.06 -17.62 12.43
N ALA A 243 -13.39 -17.76 13.58
CA ALA A 243 -12.39 -16.79 14.03
C ALA A 243 -11.24 -16.60 13.03
N GLN A 244 -10.75 -17.68 12.41
CA GLN A 244 -9.72 -17.59 11.37
C GLN A 244 -10.21 -16.87 10.10
N ARG A 245 -11.46 -17.13 9.69
CA ARG A 245 -12.09 -16.39 8.58
C ARG A 245 -12.25 -14.91 8.89
N ASP A 246 -12.71 -14.59 10.09
CA ASP A 246 -12.88 -13.21 10.52
C ASP A 246 -11.54 -12.48 10.62
N TYR A 247 -10.49 -13.15 11.12
CA TYR A 247 -9.12 -12.64 11.10
C TYR A 247 -8.68 -12.27 9.68
N LYS A 248 -8.83 -13.21 8.72
CA LYS A 248 -8.48 -12.98 7.32
C LYS A 248 -9.29 -11.84 6.72
N ASN A 249 -10.60 -11.80 6.94
CA ASN A 249 -11.46 -10.71 6.48
C ASN A 249 -10.97 -9.33 6.98
N TYR A 250 -10.47 -9.23 8.22
CA TYR A 250 -9.91 -7.97 8.71
C TYR A 250 -8.57 -7.61 8.06
N GLN A 251 -7.72 -8.58 7.73
CA GLN A 251 -6.50 -8.34 6.95
C GLN A 251 -6.82 -7.88 5.52
N ASP A 252 -7.78 -8.55 4.86
CA ASP A 252 -8.28 -8.15 3.54
C ASP A 252 -8.82 -6.70 3.57
N ILE A 253 -9.57 -6.33 4.61
CA ILE A 253 -10.06 -4.94 4.75
C ILE A 253 -8.91 -3.96 4.98
N LYS A 254 -7.89 -4.35 5.75
CA LYS A 254 -6.71 -3.52 6.00
C LYS A 254 -5.94 -3.22 4.71
N SER A 255 -5.83 -4.20 3.80
CA SER A 255 -5.21 -3.99 2.50
C SER A 255 -6.06 -3.07 1.62
N ILE A 256 -7.39 -3.24 1.60
CA ILE A 256 -8.32 -2.33 0.89
C ILE A 256 -8.19 -0.89 1.40
N VAL A 257 -8.16 -0.68 2.72
CA VAL A 257 -8.02 0.66 3.33
C VAL A 257 -6.73 1.36 2.90
N SER A 258 -5.67 0.59 2.63
CA SER A 258 -4.35 1.11 2.31
C SER A 258 -4.11 1.25 0.80
N ASN A 259 -4.99 0.70 -0.04
CA ASN A 259 -4.84 0.67 -1.49
C ASN A 259 -5.63 1.79 -2.17
N GLU A 260 -5.02 2.96 -2.31
CA GLU A 260 -5.64 4.10 -3.01
C GLU A 260 -5.79 3.86 -4.52
N ALA A 261 -4.88 3.11 -5.15
CA ALA A 261 -4.97 2.78 -6.57
C ALA A 261 -6.25 1.98 -6.89
N LEU A 262 -6.56 0.97 -6.05
CA LEU A 262 -7.81 0.21 -6.17
C LEU A 262 -9.05 1.10 -6.08
N LYS A 263 -9.04 2.07 -5.16
CA LYS A 263 -10.13 3.02 -5.01
C LYS A 263 -10.28 3.92 -6.23
N ASP A 264 -9.19 4.50 -6.72
CA ASP A 264 -9.21 5.42 -7.86
C ASP A 264 -9.70 4.70 -9.13
N ILE A 265 -9.16 3.51 -9.39
CA ILE A 265 -9.58 2.64 -10.50
C ILE A 265 -11.06 2.26 -10.37
N ALA A 266 -11.52 1.85 -9.19
CA ALA A 266 -12.91 1.52 -8.98
C ALA A 266 -13.84 2.72 -9.23
N LEU A 267 -13.44 3.94 -8.84
CA LEU A 267 -14.22 5.17 -9.02
C LEU A 267 -14.26 5.66 -10.48
N MET A 268 -13.22 5.40 -11.27
CA MET A 268 -13.14 5.84 -12.67
C MET A 268 -13.76 4.84 -13.66
N ALA A 269 -13.84 3.56 -13.30
CA ALA A 269 -14.30 2.51 -14.18
C ALA A 269 -15.81 2.53 -14.46
N SER A 270 -16.21 2.12 -15.68
CA SER A 270 -17.60 1.80 -16.02
C SER A 270 -17.65 0.55 -16.89
N VAL A 271 -18.18 -0.54 -16.32
CA VAL A 271 -18.35 -1.83 -17.01
C VAL A 271 -19.29 -1.70 -18.20
N GLU A 272 -20.25 -0.78 -18.16
CA GLU A 272 -21.18 -0.52 -19.26
C GLU A 272 -20.50 0.17 -20.45
N ALA A 273 -19.49 1.01 -20.19
CA ALA A 273 -18.77 1.75 -21.22
C ALA A 273 -17.64 0.92 -21.89
N MET A 274 -17.13 -0.12 -21.21
CA MET A 274 -16.03 -0.97 -21.67
C MET A 274 -16.48 -2.01 -22.71
N SER A 275 -15.61 -2.42 -23.62
CA SER A 275 -15.76 -3.63 -24.43
C SER A 275 -15.56 -4.90 -23.58
N ASP A 276 -15.89 -6.08 -24.10
CA ASP A 276 -15.70 -7.33 -23.34
C ASP A 276 -14.21 -7.61 -23.02
N GLU A 277 -13.32 -7.20 -23.92
CA GLU A 277 -11.86 -7.28 -23.72
C GLU A 277 -11.38 -6.33 -22.62
N GLU A 278 -11.84 -5.09 -22.62
CA GLU A 278 -11.52 -4.12 -21.57
C GLU A 278 -12.07 -4.57 -20.21
N VAL A 279 -13.29 -5.14 -20.16
CA VAL A 279 -13.83 -5.72 -18.91
C VAL A 279 -12.97 -6.90 -18.44
N TYR A 280 -12.52 -7.76 -19.36
CA TYR A 280 -11.64 -8.88 -19.04
C TYR A 280 -10.32 -8.40 -18.40
N VAL A 281 -9.65 -7.42 -19.02
CA VAL A 281 -8.41 -6.82 -18.50
C VAL A 281 -8.66 -6.13 -17.15
N PHE A 282 -9.74 -5.37 -17.03
CA PHE A 282 -10.11 -4.66 -15.80
C PHE A 282 -10.34 -5.61 -14.61
N VAL A 283 -11.04 -6.74 -14.84
CA VAL A 283 -11.25 -7.76 -13.81
C VAL A 283 -9.91 -8.36 -13.37
N LYS A 284 -9.03 -8.71 -14.30
CA LYS A 284 -7.69 -9.25 -13.97
C LYS A 284 -6.85 -8.25 -13.18
N MET A 285 -6.84 -6.99 -13.58
CA MET A 285 -6.16 -5.92 -12.85
C MET A 285 -6.71 -5.76 -11.42
N THR A 286 -8.04 -5.76 -11.27
CA THR A 286 -8.68 -5.66 -9.94
C THR A 286 -8.32 -6.84 -9.04
N ASN A 287 -8.25 -8.06 -9.58
CA ASN A 287 -7.85 -9.25 -8.84
C ASN A 287 -6.40 -9.19 -8.35
N MET A 288 -5.50 -8.54 -9.09
CA MET A 288 -4.11 -8.33 -8.63
C MET A 288 -4.02 -7.30 -7.50
N MET A 289 -4.90 -6.29 -7.50
CA MET A 289 -4.90 -5.23 -6.48
C MET A 289 -5.65 -5.60 -5.19
N TYR A 290 -6.56 -6.56 -5.25
CA TYR A 290 -7.33 -7.06 -4.11
C TYR A 290 -7.15 -8.57 -3.97
N THR A 291 -6.29 -8.96 -3.03
CA THR A 291 -5.99 -10.37 -2.73
C THR A 291 -7.00 -10.92 -1.73
N ASN A 292 -7.82 -11.87 -2.17
CA ASN A 292 -8.71 -12.68 -1.34
C ASN A 292 -8.64 -14.15 -1.83
N ASP A 293 -9.35 -15.08 -1.18
CA ASP A 293 -9.34 -16.50 -1.59
C ASP A 293 -9.72 -16.70 -3.07
N LEU A 294 -10.66 -15.90 -3.58
CA LEU A 294 -11.16 -16.01 -4.94
C LEU A 294 -10.15 -15.47 -5.97
N SER A 295 -9.50 -14.33 -5.70
CA SER A 295 -8.48 -13.79 -6.59
C SER A 295 -7.21 -14.65 -6.56
N ILE A 296 -6.83 -15.24 -5.42
CA ILE A 296 -5.75 -16.23 -5.35
C ILE A 296 -6.06 -17.44 -6.24
N ILE A 297 -7.28 -17.97 -6.16
CA ILE A 297 -7.70 -19.10 -7.03
C ILE A 297 -7.63 -18.70 -8.51
N GLN A 298 -8.01 -17.46 -8.84
CA GLN A 298 -7.93 -16.94 -10.21
C GLN A 298 -6.48 -16.78 -10.67
N LEU A 299 -5.60 -16.23 -9.84
CA LEU A 299 -4.17 -16.12 -10.13
C LEU A 299 -3.57 -17.51 -10.36
N ILE A 300 -3.84 -18.48 -9.49
CA ILE A 300 -3.39 -19.87 -9.67
C ILE A 300 -3.90 -20.45 -11.00
N ARG A 301 -5.14 -20.17 -11.38
CA ARG A 301 -5.71 -20.62 -12.66
C ARG A 301 -5.01 -19.97 -13.84
N ASP A 302 -4.71 -18.68 -13.76
CA ASP A 302 -4.08 -17.90 -14.83
C ASP A 302 -2.62 -18.31 -15.03
N PHE A 303 -1.90 -18.66 -13.96
CA PHE A 303 -0.52 -19.18 -14.03
C PHE A 303 -0.44 -20.70 -14.29
N ARG A 304 -1.56 -21.42 -14.29
CA ARG A 304 -1.55 -22.86 -14.53
C ARG A 304 -1.25 -23.14 -16.00
N ILE A 305 -0.18 -23.91 -16.24
CA ILE A 305 0.11 -24.47 -17.57
C ILE A 305 -1.05 -25.37 -18.01
N LYS A 306 -1.70 -25.00 -19.11
CA LYS A 306 -2.76 -25.80 -19.75
C LYS A 306 -2.11 -26.85 -20.64
N TRP A 307 -1.75 -28.00 -20.05
CA TRP A 307 -1.10 -29.10 -20.78
C TRP A 307 -1.88 -29.58 -22.02
N SER A 308 -3.20 -29.40 -22.06
CA SER A 308 -4.01 -29.66 -23.26
C SER A 308 -3.59 -28.80 -24.44
N ASP A 309 -3.37 -27.51 -24.21
CA ASP A 309 -3.05 -26.52 -25.23
C ASP A 309 -1.62 -26.78 -25.74
N ILE A 310 -0.74 -27.17 -24.82
CA ILE A 310 0.62 -27.63 -25.12
C ILE A 310 0.61 -28.90 -26.00
N MET A 311 -0.23 -29.89 -25.68
CA MET A 311 -0.37 -31.09 -26.52
C MET A 311 -0.94 -30.76 -27.90
N GLU A 312 -1.91 -29.86 -27.96
CA GLU A 312 -2.52 -29.42 -29.23
C GLU A 312 -1.51 -28.70 -30.11
N GLU A 313 -0.66 -27.84 -29.54
CA GLU A 313 0.42 -27.19 -30.26
C GLU A 313 1.44 -28.22 -30.79
N ILE A 314 1.82 -29.22 -29.99
CA ILE A 314 2.67 -30.34 -30.46
C ILE A 314 2.00 -31.06 -31.64
N ASP A 315 0.70 -31.35 -31.54
CA ASP A 315 -0.05 -32.01 -32.61
C ASP A 315 -0.07 -31.16 -33.89
N LEU A 316 -0.31 -29.84 -33.78
CA LEU A 316 -0.30 -28.90 -34.90
C LEU A 316 1.07 -28.85 -35.61
N ARG A 317 2.16 -28.76 -34.85
CA ARG A 317 3.53 -28.80 -35.42
C ARG A 317 3.86 -30.17 -36.01
N THR A 318 3.34 -31.24 -35.41
CA THR A 318 3.49 -32.59 -35.96
C THR A 318 2.76 -32.74 -37.30
N ILE A 319 1.56 -32.18 -37.45
CA ILE A 319 0.79 -32.19 -38.71
C ILE A 319 1.52 -31.47 -39.84
N ALA A 320 2.29 -30.41 -39.54
CA ALA A 320 3.10 -29.71 -40.54
C ALA A 320 4.17 -30.62 -41.19
N VAL A 321 4.66 -31.61 -40.45
CA VAL A 321 5.66 -32.59 -40.93
C VAL A 321 5.02 -33.89 -41.41
N ASP A 322 3.93 -34.31 -40.78
CA ASP A 322 3.15 -35.50 -41.11
C ASP A 322 1.67 -35.15 -41.32
N GLN A 323 1.30 -34.90 -42.58
CA GLN A 323 -0.07 -34.56 -42.97
C GLN A 323 -1.12 -35.66 -42.63
N TYR A 324 -0.68 -36.89 -42.31
CA TYR A 324 -1.55 -38.01 -41.94
C TYR A 324 -1.54 -38.31 -40.44
N TYR A 325 -0.88 -37.46 -39.65
CA TYR A 325 -0.87 -37.58 -38.19
C TYR A 325 -2.29 -37.64 -37.63
N ASN A 326 -2.52 -38.58 -36.71
CA ASN A 326 -3.81 -38.82 -36.05
C ASN A 326 -4.98 -39.22 -36.98
N GLN A 327 -4.70 -39.77 -38.18
CA GLN A 327 -5.72 -40.24 -39.15
C GLN A 327 -5.84 -41.77 -39.25
N ASP A 328 -5.41 -42.52 -38.23
CA ASP A 328 -5.40 -44.00 -38.19
C ASP A 328 -4.66 -44.70 -39.36
N ASN A 329 -3.79 -43.96 -40.06
CA ASN A 329 -3.03 -44.46 -41.23
C ASN A 329 -1.58 -44.86 -40.92
N TYR A 330 -1.20 -44.89 -39.65
CA TYR A 330 0.19 -45.12 -39.23
C TYR A 330 0.72 -46.48 -39.73
N ASP A 331 -0.06 -47.56 -39.60
CA ASP A 331 0.40 -48.89 -39.98
C ASP A 331 0.52 -49.05 -41.51
N THR A 332 -0.32 -48.35 -42.26
CA THR A 332 -0.43 -48.46 -43.72
C THR A 332 0.53 -47.53 -44.45
N ILE A 333 0.59 -46.25 -44.08
CA ILE A 333 1.38 -45.21 -44.78
C ILE A 333 2.69 -44.91 -44.03
N GLY A 334 2.78 -45.27 -42.75
CA GLY A 334 3.81 -44.75 -41.87
C GLY A 334 3.42 -43.36 -41.34
N GLY A 335 4.34 -42.70 -40.66
CA GLY A 335 4.10 -41.41 -40.02
C GLY A 335 4.74 -41.32 -38.65
N ILE A 336 4.27 -40.37 -37.86
CA ILE A 336 4.66 -40.13 -36.46
C ILE A 336 3.55 -40.64 -35.55
N ARG A 337 3.93 -41.35 -34.48
CA ARG A 337 3.00 -41.77 -33.42
C ARG A 337 3.65 -41.55 -32.07
N TYR A 338 3.02 -40.75 -31.22
CA TYR A 338 3.46 -40.59 -29.84
C TYR A 338 2.87 -41.69 -28.95
N THR A 339 3.69 -42.18 -28.03
CA THR A 339 3.35 -43.29 -27.11
C THR A 339 3.19 -42.80 -25.68
N SER A 340 3.96 -41.78 -25.29
CA SER A 340 3.84 -41.15 -23.99
C SER A 340 4.36 -39.72 -24.01
N TYR A 341 3.77 -38.91 -23.16
CA TYR A 341 4.27 -37.60 -22.78
C TYR A 341 4.62 -37.62 -21.30
N ASP A 342 5.74 -37.00 -20.96
CA ASP A 342 6.13 -36.72 -19.58
C ASP A 342 6.33 -35.22 -19.45
N PHE A 343 5.70 -34.63 -18.44
CA PHE A 343 5.61 -33.18 -18.24
C PHE A 343 6.19 -32.83 -16.88
N ASP A 344 7.24 -32.02 -16.89
CA ASP A 344 7.81 -31.47 -15.68
C ASP A 344 7.45 -29.98 -15.58
N SER A 345 6.58 -29.64 -14.62
CA SER A 345 6.17 -28.26 -14.38
C SER A 345 7.25 -27.41 -13.71
N VAL A 346 8.21 -28.03 -13.03
CA VAL A 346 9.31 -27.33 -12.33
C VAL A 346 10.38 -26.94 -13.33
N ASP A 347 10.84 -27.92 -14.10
CA ASP A 347 11.87 -27.72 -15.13
C ASP A 347 11.29 -27.17 -16.44
N LYS A 348 9.96 -27.00 -16.51
CA LYS A 348 9.20 -26.59 -17.70
C LYS A 348 9.56 -27.42 -18.93
N SER A 349 9.88 -28.69 -18.70
CA SER A 349 10.40 -29.57 -19.74
C SER A 349 9.39 -30.63 -20.09
N ILE A 350 9.35 -30.98 -21.38
CA ILE A 350 8.45 -31.97 -21.92
C ILE A 350 9.29 -33.04 -22.60
N SER A 351 9.09 -34.28 -22.20
CA SER A 351 9.72 -35.44 -22.83
C SER A 351 8.67 -36.23 -23.59
N ILE A 352 8.82 -36.27 -24.91
CA ILE A 352 7.93 -37.00 -25.81
C ILE A 352 8.62 -38.29 -26.23
N ILE A 353 7.93 -39.42 -26.07
CA ILE A 353 8.39 -40.71 -26.58
C ILE A 353 7.45 -41.15 -27.68
N GLY A 354 8.01 -41.48 -28.84
CA GLY A 354 7.22 -41.90 -29.99
C GLY A 354 7.96 -42.82 -30.95
N GLU A 355 7.26 -43.16 -32.02
CA GLU A 355 7.72 -44.02 -33.10
C GLU A 355 7.47 -43.36 -34.44
N ILE A 356 8.46 -43.42 -35.34
CA ILE A 356 8.38 -42.87 -36.69
C ILE A 356 8.60 -44.00 -37.69
N LYS A 357 7.56 -44.29 -38.49
CA LYS A 357 7.60 -45.35 -39.50
C LYS A 357 7.67 -44.74 -40.89
N ARG A 358 8.61 -45.22 -41.71
CA ARG A 358 8.77 -44.83 -43.12
C ARG A 358 9.16 -46.01 -43.98
N TYR A 359 8.64 -46.08 -45.20
CA TYR A 359 9.03 -47.08 -46.20
C TYR A 359 10.25 -46.65 -47.04
N ASP A 360 10.82 -45.49 -46.72
CA ASP A 360 12.05 -44.95 -47.29
C ASP A 360 13.13 -44.80 -46.20
N THR A 361 14.34 -44.35 -46.58
CA THR A 361 15.43 -44.18 -45.62
C THR A 361 15.38 -42.87 -44.84
N VAL A 362 14.33 -42.04 -45.00
CA VAL A 362 14.33 -40.63 -44.55
C VAL A 362 13.77 -40.40 -43.15
N ASN A 363 13.73 -41.42 -42.28
CA ASN A 363 13.29 -41.25 -40.87
C ASN A 363 14.05 -40.10 -40.17
N PHE A 364 15.36 -39.98 -40.40
CA PHE A 364 16.17 -38.93 -39.76
C PHE A 364 15.79 -37.53 -40.26
N THR A 365 15.53 -37.37 -41.56
CA THR A 365 15.05 -36.10 -42.12
C THR A 365 13.69 -35.71 -41.54
N MET A 366 12.79 -36.68 -41.36
CA MET A 366 11.49 -36.43 -40.75
C MET A 366 11.63 -35.99 -39.27
N ILE A 367 12.56 -36.59 -38.53
CA ILE A 367 12.87 -36.17 -37.15
C ILE A 367 13.45 -34.76 -37.13
N ALA A 368 14.41 -34.47 -38.01
CA ALA A 368 15.03 -33.15 -38.10
C ALA A 368 13.97 -32.07 -38.40
N ASN A 369 13.12 -32.30 -39.40
CA ASN A 369 12.04 -31.38 -39.73
C ASN A 369 11.05 -31.20 -38.56
N LEU A 370 10.75 -32.27 -37.80
CA LEU A 370 9.89 -32.18 -36.62
C LEU A 370 10.53 -31.31 -35.52
N ILE A 371 11.83 -31.47 -35.27
CA ILE A 371 12.56 -30.64 -34.32
C ILE A 371 12.56 -29.18 -34.78
N ASP A 372 12.78 -28.93 -36.08
CA ASP A 372 12.78 -27.58 -36.64
C ASP A 372 11.39 -26.93 -36.53
N GLU A 373 10.30 -27.66 -36.81
CA GLU A 373 8.93 -27.16 -36.66
C GLU A 373 8.53 -26.94 -35.20
N LEU A 374 9.01 -27.78 -34.27
CA LEU A 374 8.81 -27.57 -32.83
C LEU A 374 9.52 -26.31 -32.35
N ASN A 375 10.80 -26.10 -32.74
CA ASN A 375 11.56 -24.89 -32.42
C ASN A 375 11.07 -23.64 -33.16
N ALA A 376 10.24 -23.79 -34.20
CA ALA A 376 9.60 -22.67 -34.88
C ALA A 376 8.30 -22.21 -34.17
N SER A 377 7.84 -22.94 -33.15
CA SER A 377 6.71 -22.51 -32.32
C SER A 377 7.17 -21.47 -31.31
N GLU A 378 6.37 -20.42 -31.10
CA GLU A 378 6.57 -19.44 -30.01
C GLU A 378 6.36 -20.05 -28.62
N THR A 379 5.89 -21.31 -28.53
CA THR A 379 5.61 -22.02 -27.28
C THR A 379 6.79 -22.87 -26.81
N PHE A 380 7.69 -23.27 -27.72
CA PHE A 380 8.73 -24.25 -27.45
C PHE A 380 10.11 -23.76 -27.83
N GLU A 381 11.08 -24.02 -26.96
CA GLU A 381 12.50 -23.84 -27.24
C GLU A 381 13.27 -25.15 -26.99
N ASP A 382 14.49 -25.19 -27.51
CA ASP A 382 15.45 -26.28 -27.29
C ASP A 382 14.91 -27.69 -27.57
N ALA A 383 14.02 -27.81 -28.56
CA ALA A 383 13.58 -29.11 -29.02
C ALA A 383 14.79 -29.90 -29.55
N GLU A 384 15.04 -31.07 -28.97
CA GLU A 384 16.18 -31.91 -29.30
C GLU A 384 15.85 -33.40 -29.20
N MET A 385 16.57 -34.21 -29.97
CA MET A 385 16.48 -35.66 -29.89
C MET A 385 17.45 -36.22 -28.86
N ARG A 386 16.93 -36.85 -27.80
CA ARG A 386 17.72 -37.47 -26.72
C ARG A 386 18.15 -38.90 -27.03
N SER A 387 17.33 -39.65 -27.76
CA SER A 387 17.67 -41.01 -28.17
C SER A 387 16.99 -41.41 -29.47
N PHE A 388 17.68 -42.23 -30.24
CA PHE A 388 17.22 -42.76 -31.52
C PHE A 388 17.60 -44.23 -31.65
N SER A 389 16.65 -45.05 -32.07
CA SER A 389 16.94 -46.42 -32.51
C SER A 389 16.12 -46.75 -33.74
N LYS A 390 16.77 -47.27 -34.79
CA LYS A 390 16.12 -47.66 -36.05
C LYS A 390 16.13 -49.18 -36.21
N ALA A 391 14.99 -49.74 -36.57
CA ALA A 391 14.83 -51.15 -36.91
C ALA A 391 13.91 -51.29 -38.14
N GLY A 392 13.90 -52.47 -38.75
CA GLY A 392 13.00 -52.80 -39.86
C GLY A 392 13.72 -53.00 -41.20
N SER A 393 12.91 -53.21 -42.22
CA SER A 393 13.32 -53.56 -43.59
C SER A 393 12.56 -52.68 -44.59
N LEU A 394 12.93 -52.75 -45.87
CA LEU A 394 12.20 -52.04 -46.92
C LEU A 394 10.75 -52.56 -47.07
N ASP A 395 10.54 -53.86 -46.88
CA ASP A 395 9.24 -54.51 -47.06
C ASP A 395 8.27 -54.23 -45.90
N ASP A 396 8.80 -54.12 -44.67
CA ASP A 396 8.00 -53.91 -43.45
C ASP A 396 7.93 -52.43 -43.01
N GLY A 397 8.77 -51.59 -43.62
CA GLY A 397 9.02 -50.21 -43.23
C GLY A 397 10.08 -50.10 -42.13
N TYR A 398 10.88 -49.03 -42.19
CA TYR A 398 11.80 -48.67 -41.14
C TYR A 398 11.07 -47.93 -40.03
N THR A 399 11.06 -48.52 -38.84
CA THR A 399 10.48 -47.93 -37.63
C THR A 399 11.61 -47.41 -36.75
N SER A 400 11.49 -46.15 -36.34
CA SER A 400 12.45 -45.49 -35.46
C SER A 400 11.79 -45.11 -34.15
N SER A 401 12.29 -45.59 -33.02
CA SER A 401 11.88 -45.05 -31.72
C SER A 401 12.66 -43.76 -31.46
N VAL A 402 11.93 -42.71 -31.08
CA VAL A 402 12.47 -41.38 -30.81
C VAL A 402 12.07 -40.94 -29.42
N ARG A 403 13.01 -40.31 -28.72
CA ARG A 403 12.73 -39.51 -27.53
C ARG A 403 13.13 -38.08 -27.81
N LEU A 404 12.15 -37.18 -27.75
CA LEU A 404 12.35 -35.75 -27.87
C LEU A 404 12.29 -35.13 -26.48
N LYS A 405 13.10 -34.10 -26.27
CA LYS A 405 12.98 -33.18 -25.13
C LYS A 405 12.79 -31.78 -25.69
N LEU A 406 11.91 -31.00 -25.09
CA LEU A 406 11.68 -29.59 -25.38
C LEU A 406 11.43 -28.85 -24.06
N THR A 407 11.60 -27.54 -24.08
CA THR A 407 11.34 -26.64 -22.95
C THR A 407 10.24 -25.66 -23.34
N LEU A 408 9.40 -25.25 -22.38
CA LEU A 408 8.38 -24.23 -22.62
C LEU A 408 8.99 -22.83 -22.56
N GLU A 409 8.80 -22.04 -23.62
CA GLU A 409 9.21 -20.64 -23.70
C GLU A 409 8.10 -19.73 -23.08
N GLY A 410 8.49 -18.62 -22.44
CA GLY A 410 7.56 -17.54 -22.05
C GLY A 410 6.68 -17.76 -20.80
N PHE A 411 6.72 -18.91 -20.12
CA PHE A 411 5.98 -19.09 -18.86
C PHE A 411 6.76 -18.51 -17.67
N ILE A 412 6.47 -17.28 -17.24
CA ILE A 412 6.95 -16.78 -15.94
C ILE A 412 6.07 -17.41 -14.85
N VAL A 413 6.60 -18.44 -14.18
CA VAL A 413 6.09 -18.81 -12.86
C VAL A 413 6.74 -17.83 -11.90
N GLN A 414 6.06 -16.74 -11.56
CA GLN A 414 6.37 -16.05 -10.32
C GLN A 414 6.10 -17.07 -9.22
N GLU A 415 7.13 -17.50 -8.52
CA GLU A 415 6.94 -18.22 -7.26
C GLU A 415 5.94 -17.40 -6.45
N LEU A 416 4.87 -18.05 -5.98
CA LEU A 416 3.89 -17.38 -5.12
C LEU A 416 4.60 -17.01 -3.82
N GLY A 417 5.23 -15.83 -3.80
CA GLY A 417 5.99 -15.31 -2.69
C GLY A 417 5.10 -15.20 -1.46
N THR A 418 5.68 -15.37 -0.29
CA THR A 418 5.01 -14.99 0.96
C THR A 418 4.65 -13.50 0.91
N GLU A 419 3.50 -13.12 1.48
CA GLU A 419 2.78 -11.82 1.39
C GLU A 419 3.63 -10.51 1.41
N ASP A 420 4.90 -10.56 1.81
CA ASP A 420 5.78 -9.40 1.92
C ASP A 420 6.55 -9.04 0.62
N GLU A 421 6.54 -9.88 -0.42
CA GLU A 421 7.39 -9.69 -1.62
C GLU A 421 6.67 -9.05 -2.83
N TYR A 422 5.35 -8.84 -2.75
CA TYR A 422 4.50 -8.42 -3.88
C TYR A 422 4.39 -6.91 -4.14
N LEU A 423 4.98 -6.07 -3.29
CA LEU A 423 4.88 -4.61 -3.43
C LEU A 423 5.97 -3.96 -4.28
N ASP A 424 7.04 -4.69 -4.64
CA ASP A 424 8.21 -4.12 -5.33
C ASP A 424 8.29 -4.45 -6.84
N GLU A 425 7.39 -5.28 -7.39
CA GLU A 425 7.44 -5.70 -8.81
C GLU A 425 6.14 -5.44 -9.57
N ILE A 426 5.64 -4.20 -9.56
CA ILE A 426 4.73 -3.75 -10.64
C ILE A 426 5.61 -3.24 -11.78
N PRO A 427 5.62 -3.88 -12.98
CA PRO A 427 6.38 -3.38 -14.11
C PRO A 427 5.91 -1.96 -14.47
N PRO A 428 6.81 -0.97 -14.57
CA PRO A 428 6.45 0.40 -14.93
C PRO A 428 5.83 0.53 -16.33
N GLU A 429 5.99 -0.49 -17.18
CA GLU A 429 5.50 -0.53 -18.56
C GLU A 429 3.96 -0.63 -18.67
N MET A 430 3.22 -0.97 -17.60
CA MET A 430 1.74 -0.97 -17.62
C MET A 430 1.10 0.37 -17.21
N MET A 431 1.88 1.42 -16.95
CA MET A 431 1.35 2.75 -16.62
C MET A 431 1.58 3.81 -17.72
N GLU A 432 2.19 3.46 -18.85
CA GLU A 432 2.59 4.44 -19.89
C GLU A 432 1.91 4.28 -21.26
N GLU A 433 0.80 3.55 -21.38
CA GLU A 433 -0.06 3.69 -22.57
C GLU A 433 -1.23 4.64 -22.29
N ASP A 434 -1.15 5.81 -22.93
CA ASP A 434 -2.09 6.93 -22.89
C ASP A 434 -3.58 6.50 -22.85
N PHE A 435 -4.25 6.85 -21.75
CA PHE A 435 -5.71 7.04 -21.66
C PHE A 435 -6.07 8.52 -21.68
#